data_AF-A0A327GXQ3-F1
#
_entry.id   AF-A0A327GXQ3-F1
#
_cell.length_a   1.000
_cell.length_b   1.000
_cell.length_c   1.000
_cell.angle_alpha   90.00
_cell.angle_beta   90.00
_cell.angle_gamma   90.00
#
_symmetry.space_group_name_H-M   'P 1'
#
loop_
_entity.id
_entity.type
_entity.pdbx_description
1 polymer ?
#
loop_
_entity_poly.entity_id
_entity_poly.type
_entity_poly.pdbx_seq_one_letter_code
_entity_poly.pdbx_strand_id
1 'polypeptide(L)'
;MMKRRVLALCLSLFVLSSVTFAPASAQAAEDPKQPSVENPHMHFWGTDDLSSCWTHFDNNDSAGSAEDGYGSRTFSEGQQVDISFTCRMQENFKQDMWLSSNGTILIEIGVRIFSDDCNDQSQCTNLTLTLYKGNLEVAKQEFPAVGNDWQDEQVRWEIPVDGNMTTWNKSQQEPALQVEYSKPGVSDILCAVPLNDCTGEFWFYYSNNEEGMTAEANFPVVNQSEAIDPDNGDVGEEEDGGVAGALPGFGLLAGLGSLAFAAVAARKEATE
;
A
#
# COMPACT_ATOMS: atom_id res chain seq x y z
N MET A 1 22.16 13.01 65.19
CA MET A 1 22.32 13.94 64.05
C MET A 1 22.57 13.26 62.69
N MET A 2 23.13 12.03 62.62
CA MET A 2 23.49 11.38 61.34
C MET A 2 22.29 10.83 60.54
N LYS A 3 21.20 10.40 61.19
CA LYS A 3 20.03 9.81 60.51
C LYS A 3 19.22 10.79 59.64
N ARG A 4 19.18 12.09 59.97
CA ARG A 4 18.45 13.11 59.17
C ARG A 4 19.21 13.55 57.92
N ARG A 5 20.55 13.47 57.92
CA ARG A 5 21.38 13.84 56.76
C ARG A 5 21.46 12.72 55.71
N VAL A 6 21.40 11.46 56.13
CA VAL A 6 21.37 10.31 55.21
C VAL A 6 20.02 10.20 54.50
N LEU A 7 18.90 10.45 55.20
CA LEU A 7 17.57 10.44 54.56
C LEU A 7 17.41 11.53 53.49
N ALA A 8 17.97 12.71 53.73
CA ALA A 8 17.92 13.82 52.77
C ALA A 8 18.75 13.54 51.51
N LEU A 9 19.90 12.86 51.65
CA LEU A 9 20.76 12.51 50.53
C LEU A 9 20.15 11.42 49.63
N CYS A 10 19.45 10.45 50.23
CA CYS A 10 18.74 9.40 49.47
C CYS A 10 17.52 9.96 48.74
N LEU A 11 16.80 10.92 49.31
CA LEU A 11 15.69 11.58 48.62
C LEU A 11 16.16 12.44 47.44
N SER A 12 17.31 13.13 47.56
CA SER A 12 17.87 13.88 46.43
C SER A 12 18.36 12.98 45.30
N LEU A 13 18.90 11.80 45.60
CA LEU A 13 19.40 10.88 44.57
C LEU A 13 18.25 10.24 43.75
N PHE A 14 17.09 10.01 44.36
CA PHE A 14 15.92 9.47 43.66
C PHE A 14 15.23 10.48 42.73
N VAL A 15 15.32 11.78 43.01
CA VAL A 15 14.72 12.83 42.17
C VAL A 15 15.59 13.18 40.96
N LEU A 16 16.89 12.86 40.98
CA LEU A 16 17.81 13.05 39.86
C LEU A 16 17.87 11.87 38.87
N SER A 17 17.23 10.75 39.18
CA SER A 17 17.22 9.54 38.31
C SER A 17 15.96 9.39 37.45
N SER A 18 15.01 10.32 37.50
CA SER A 18 13.84 10.33 36.61
C SER A 18 14.12 11.11 35.33
N VAL A 19 15.11 10.64 34.56
CA VAL A 19 15.04 10.81 33.10
C VAL A 19 14.38 9.54 32.56
N THR A 20 13.10 9.40 32.89
CA THR A 20 12.25 8.56 32.06
C THR A 20 12.23 9.25 30.71
N PHE A 21 12.82 8.64 29.70
CA PHE A 21 12.38 8.87 28.34
C PHE A 21 10.88 8.62 28.39
N ALA A 22 10.09 9.70 28.42
CA ALA A 22 8.71 9.59 28.04
C ALA A 22 8.76 8.93 26.65
N PRO A 23 7.97 7.86 26.38
CA PRO A 23 7.69 7.60 24.98
C PRO A 23 7.25 8.94 24.43
N ALA A 24 8.00 9.44 23.44
CA ALA A 24 7.56 10.56 22.63
C ALA A 24 6.09 10.28 22.36
N SER A 25 5.24 11.21 22.81
CA SER A 25 3.80 11.11 22.73
C SER A 25 3.44 10.28 21.50
N ALA A 26 2.92 9.08 21.71
CA ALA A 26 2.13 8.38 20.73
C ALA A 26 0.94 9.31 20.49
N GLN A 27 1.14 10.33 19.65
CA GLN A 27 0.10 10.89 18.81
C GLN A 27 -0.60 9.64 18.31
N ALA A 28 -1.89 9.48 18.65
CA ALA A 28 -2.67 8.31 18.28
C ALA A 28 -2.32 7.98 16.82
N ALA A 29 -1.47 6.97 16.64
CA ALA A 29 -0.88 6.71 15.36
C ALA A 29 -2.05 6.32 14.49
N GLU A 30 -2.20 7.04 13.38
CA GLU A 30 -2.83 6.44 12.22
C GLU A 30 -2.25 5.03 12.10
N ASP A 31 -3.12 4.02 12.11
CA ASP A 31 -2.68 2.63 12.23
C ASP A 31 -1.66 2.36 11.12
N PRO A 32 -0.39 2.02 11.44
CA PRO A 32 0.67 1.92 10.44
C PRO A 32 0.38 0.82 9.42
N LYS A 33 -0.51 -0.13 9.72
CA LYS A 33 -0.95 -1.15 8.75
C LYS A 33 -1.94 -0.63 7.72
N GLN A 34 -2.44 0.58 7.86
CA GLN A 34 -3.45 1.18 6.98
C GLN A 34 -2.81 2.13 5.96
N PRO A 35 -3.40 2.22 4.75
CA PRO A 35 -2.97 3.20 3.76
C PRO A 35 -3.35 4.62 4.20
N SER A 36 -2.47 5.57 3.93
CA SER A 36 -2.76 7.01 3.98
C SER A 36 -1.92 7.75 2.93
N VAL A 37 -2.13 9.07 2.80
CA VAL A 37 -1.31 9.90 1.89
C VAL A 37 0.16 9.88 2.33
N GLU A 38 0.39 9.85 3.64
CA GLU A 38 1.71 9.77 4.26
C GLU A 38 2.25 8.33 4.35
N ASN A 39 1.40 7.32 4.18
CA ASN A 39 1.76 5.91 4.21
C ASN A 39 1.22 5.13 2.97
N PRO A 40 1.75 5.42 1.76
CA PRO A 40 1.27 4.81 0.52
C PRO A 40 1.94 3.47 0.16
N HIS A 41 2.92 3.03 0.93
CA HIS A 41 3.75 1.86 0.64
C HIS A 41 3.16 0.60 1.29
N MET A 42 2.72 -0.34 0.46
CA MET A 42 2.25 -1.65 0.87
C MET A 42 3.40 -2.66 0.80
N HIS A 43 3.72 -3.32 1.89
CA HIS A 43 4.83 -4.26 2.03
C HIS A 43 4.36 -5.71 1.84
N PHE A 44 5.18 -6.55 1.19
CA PHE A 44 4.93 -7.99 1.04
C PHE A 44 5.62 -8.81 2.12
N TRP A 45 4.93 -9.82 2.63
CA TRP A 45 5.35 -10.72 3.70
C TRP A 45 4.86 -12.13 3.44
N GLY A 46 5.50 -13.14 4.00
CA GLY A 46 5.04 -14.51 3.79
C GLY A 46 5.88 -15.57 4.47
N THR A 47 5.54 -16.83 4.25
CA THR A 47 6.25 -17.97 4.83
C THR A 47 7.41 -18.44 3.95
N ASP A 48 8.37 -19.11 4.57
CA ASP A 48 9.56 -19.71 3.95
C ASP A 48 9.22 -20.68 2.80
N ASP A 49 8.04 -21.29 2.83
CA ASP A 49 7.58 -22.23 1.83
C ASP A 49 6.58 -21.64 0.80
N LEU A 50 6.32 -20.34 0.79
CA LEU A 50 5.30 -19.71 -0.08
C LEU A 50 3.85 -20.20 0.15
N SER A 51 3.55 -20.95 1.22
CA SER A 51 2.17 -21.40 1.50
C SER A 51 1.24 -20.26 1.90
N SER A 52 1.79 -19.19 2.48
CA SER A 52 1.06 -17.98 2.83
C SER A 52 1.84 -16.75 2.38
N CYS A 53 1.13 -15.79 1.76
CA CYS A 53 1.64 -14.46 1.48
C CYS A 53 0.59 -13.44 1.90
N TRP A 54 1.02 -12.38 2.57
CA TRP A 54 0.15 -11.28 2.98
C TRP A 54 0.83 -9.94 2.78
N THR A 55 0.03 -8.88 2.88
CA THR A 55 0.47 -7.50 2.74
C THR A 55 -0.08 -6.64 3.88
N HIS A 56 0.60 -5.53 4.16
CA HIS A 56 0.09 -4.39 4.95
C HIS A 56 1.01 -3.18 4.76
N PHE A 57 0.64 -2.01 5.29
CA PHE A 57 1.40 -0.77 5.07
C PHE A 57 2.46 -0.48 6.15
N ASP A 58 2.57 -1.32 7.19
CA ASP A 58 3.60 -1.14 8.22
C ASP A 58 4.94 -1.76 7.78
N ASN A 59 5.94 -0.95 7.46
CA ASN A 59 7.28 -1.42 7.09
C ASN A 59 8.02 -2.13 8.25
N ASN A 60 7.66 -1.87 9.51
CA ASN A 60 8.37 -2.40 10.67
C ASN A 60 7.77 -3.70 11.21
N ASP A 61 6.60 -4.12 10.71
CA ASP A 61 5.92 -5.32 11.20
C ASP A 61 6.21 -6.53 10.31
N SER A 62 7.33 -7.21 10.57
CA SER A 62 7.67 -8.47 9.90
C SER A 62 7.12 -9.70 10.64
N ALA A 63 6.18 -9.54 11.57
CA ALA A 63 5.74 -10.61 12.44
C ALA A 63 5.15 -11.79 11.65
N GLY A 64 5.72 -12.98 11.88
CA GLY A 64 5.31 -14.21 11.21
C GLY A 64 5.87 -14.39 9.79
N SER A 65 6.54 -13.38 9.24
CA SER A 65 7.26 -13.50 7.96
C SER A 65 8.47 -14.43 8.10
N ALA A 66 8.95 -14.99 7.00
CA ALA A 66 10.15 -15.81 6.94
C ALA A 66 11.36 -15.06 7.51
N GLU A 67 12.15 -15.71 8.38
CA GLU A 67 13.32 -15.08 9.02
C GLU A 67 14.37 -14.66 8.00
N ASP A 68 14.60 -15.48 6.98
CA ASP A 68 15.53 -15.19 5.88
C ASP A 68 14.99 -14.13 4.88
N GLY A 69 13.73 -13.72 5.05
CA GLY A 69 13.10 -12.68 4.24
C GLY A 69 12.75 -13.11 2.81
N TYR A 70 12.65 -14.40 2.53
CA TYR A 70 12.11 -14.92 1.28
C TYR A 70 11.32 -16.21 1.52
N GLY A 71 10.41 -16.51 0.59
CA GLY A 71 9.79 -17.81 0.46
C GLY A 71 10.34 -18.55 -0.75
N SER A 72 10.46 -19.87 -0.67
CA SER A 72 11.06 -20.70 -1.70
C SER A 72 10.25 -21.97 -2.00
N ARG A 73 10.36 -22.44 -3.24
CA ARG A 73 9.87 -23.75 -3.67
C ARG A 73 10.93 -24.42 -4.52
N THR A 74 11.32 -25.62 -4.11
CA THR A 74 12.26 -26.49 -4.82
C THR A 74 11.51 -27.58 -5.58
N PHE A 75 12.01 -27.98 -6.75
CA PHE A 75 11.41 -29.01 -7.59
C PHE A 75 12.49 -29.87 -8.27
N SER A 76 12.14 -31.11 -8.58
CA SER A 76 13.09 -32.10 -9.09
C SER A 76 13.54 -31.80 -10.54
N GLU A 77 14.64 -32.41 -10.96
CA GLU A 77 15.09 -32.42 -12.35
C GLU A 77 13.94 -32.77 -13.31
N GLY A 78 13.77 -31.97 -14.37
CA GLY A 78 12.78 -32.15 -15.43
C GLY A 78 11.31 -32.08 -14.98
N GLN A 79 11.04 -31.90 -13.68
CA GLN A 79 9.69 -31.81 -13.15
C GLN A 79 9.12 -30.43 -13.47
N GLN A 80 7.95 -30.39 -14.10
CA GLN A 80 7.18 -29.15 -14.24
C GLN A 80 6.75 -28.66 -12.85
N VAL A 81 7.09 -27.41 -12.53
CA VAL A 81 6.55 -26.73 -11.35
C VAL A 81 5.45 -25.76 -11.76
N ASP A 82 4.39 -25.67 -10.95
CA ASP A 82 3.36 -24.64 -11.08
C ASP A 82 3.37 -23.82 -9.79
N ILE A 83 3.98 -22.64 -9.85
CA ILE A 83 3.96 -21.66 -8.79
C ILE A 83 2.75 -20.76 -9.01
N SER A 84 1.83 -20.78 -8.07
CA SER A 84 0.71 -19.83 -8.03
C SER A 84 0.35 -19.54 -6.59
N PHE A 85 0.60 -18.31 -6.16
CA PHE A 85 0.20 -17.82 -4.85
C PHE A 85 -0.32 -16.40 -4.96
N THR A 86 -1.03 -15.94 -3.93
CA THR A 86 -1.60 -14.59 -3.91
C THR A 86 -1.31 -13.96 -2.57
N CYS A 87 -0.65 -12.81 -2.59
CA CYS A 87 -0.46 -11.94 -1.45
C CYS A 87 -1.72 -11.10 -1.26
N ARG A 88 -2.36 -11.22 -0.09
CA ARG A 88 -3.60 -10.49 0.25
C ARG A 88 -3.41 -9.62 1.47
N MET A 89 -4.23 -8.58 1.62
CA MET A 89 -4.29 -7.81 2.86
C MET A 89 -4.39 -8.71 4.09
N GLN A 90 -3.48 -8.52 5.04
CA GLN A 90 -3.48 -9.23 6.31
C GLN A 90 -4.71 -8.83 7.15
N GLU A 91 -5.05 -7.55 7.11
CA GLU A 91 -6.19 -6.98 7.81
C GLU A 91 -7.01 -6.12 6.84
N ASN A 92 -8.33 -6.12 7.02
CA ASN A 92 -9.18 -5.30 6.19
C ASN A 92 -8.88 -3.81 6.38
N PHE A 93 -9.08 -3.01 5.33
CA PHE A 93 -9.02 -1.56 5.44
C PHE A 93 -10.06 -1.05 6.42
N LYS A 94 -9.65 -0.10 7.25
CA LYS A 94 -10.52 0.62 8.19
C LYS A 94 -11.32 1.71 7.48
N GLN A 95 -10.80 2.24 6.37
CA GLN A 95 -11.40 3.28 5.54
C GLN A 95 -11.15 2.97 4.06
N ASP A 96 -11.93 3.58 3.18
CA ASP A 96 -11.72 3.41 1.73
C ASP A 96 -10.44 4.15 1.30
N MET A 97 -9.64 3.51 0.46
CA MET A 97 -8.43 4.11 -0.12
C MET A 97 -8.76 4.77 -1.46
N TRP A 98 -8.29 6.00 -1.67
CA TRP A 98 -8.53 6.78 -2.88
C TRP A 98 -7.20 7.01 -3.61
N LEU A 99 -7.18 6.77 -4.91
CA LEU A 99 -5.99 6.94 -5.74
C LEU A 99 -6.15 8.14 -6.68
N SER A 100 -5.05 8.83 -6.96
CA SER A 100 -5.00 9.85 -8.01
C SER A 100 -5.30 9.21 -9.36
N SER A 101 -6.29 9.74 -10.09
CA SER A 101 -6.64 9.28 -11.44
C SER A 101 -5.54 9.49 -12.47
N ASN A 102 -4.61 10.41 -12.20
CA ASN A 102 -3.42 10.64 -13.02
C ASN A 102 -2.17 9.97 -12.44
N GLY A 103 -2.32 9.19 -11.36
CA GLY A 103 -1.23 8.51 -10.68
C GLY A 103 -0.81 7.21 -11.38
N THR A 104 0.25 6.61 -10.85
CA THR A 104 0.73 5.28 -11.26
C THR A 104 0.94 4.44 -10.02
N ILE A 105 0.35 3.24 -9.99
CA ILE A 105 0.68 2.23 -8.99
C ILE A 105 1.99 1.60 -9.41
N LEU A 106 2.95 1.57 -8.49
CA LEU A 106 4.26 0.98 -8.72
C LEU A 106 4.39 -0.28 -7.88
N ILE A 107 4.53 -1.43 -8.52
CA ILE A 107 4.77 -2.71 -7.84
C ILE A 107 6.19 -3.14 -8.12
N GLU A 108 6.96 -3.35 -7.05
CA GLU A 108 8.34 -3.81 -7.09
C GLU A 108 8.45 -5.10 -6.29
N ILE A 109 8.94 -6.16 -6.94
CA ILE A 109 9.20 -7.45 -6.30
C ILE A 109 10.59 -7.94 -6.67
N GLY A 110 11.23 -8.65 -5.73
CA GLY A 110 12.43 -9.43 -6.01
C GLY A 110 12.06 -10.89 -6.24
N VAL A 111 12.70 -11.52 -7.22
CA VAL A 111 12.67 -12.97 -7.41
C VAL A 111 14.07 -13.52 -7.70
N ARG A 112 14.28 -14.79 -7.39
CA ARG A 112 15.42 -15.57 -7.88
C ARG A 112 14.91 -16.90 -8.38
N ILE A 113 15.27 -17.25 -9.61
CA ILE A 113 14.69 -18.41 -10.29
C ILE A 113 15.83 -19.24 -10.89
N PHE A 114 15.79 -20.55 -10.64
CA PHE A 114 16.63 -21.53 -11.30
C PHE A 114 15.76 -22.63 -11.90
N SER A 115 15.69 -22.69 -13.23
CA SER A 115 14.90 -23.68 -13.94
C SER A 115 15.41 -23.87 -15.36
N ASP A 116 14.95 -24.92 -16.04
CA ASP A 116 15.21 -25.09 -17.45
C ASP A 116 14.32 -24.16 -18.29
N ASP A 117 14.65 -24.09 -19.57
CA ASP A 117 13.79 -23.50 -20.60
C ASP A 117 12.64 -24.42 -20.97
N CYS A 118 11.62 -23.80 -21.53
CA CYS A 118 10.44 -24.52 -21.99
C CYS A 118 10.70 -25.20 -23.33
N ASN A 119 10.31 -26.47 -23.42
CA ASN A 119 10.29 -27.21 -24.67
C ASN A 119 8.90 -27.17 -25.32
N ASP A 120 8.81 -27.62 -26.58
CA ASP A 120 7.55 -27.64 -27.36
C ASP A 120 6.43 -28.52 -26.76
N GLN A 121 6.71 -29.32 -25.72
CA GLN A 121 5.76 -30.24 -25.08
C GLN A 121 5.24 -29.73 -23.73
N SER A 122 5.85 -28.70 -23.15
CA SER A 122 5.48 -28.15 -21.85
C SER A 122 4.54 -26.95 -21.97
N GLN A 123 3.54 -26.89 -21.10
CA GLN A 123 2.75 -25.66 -20.91
C GLN A 123 3.45 -24.79 -19.89
N CYS A 124 4.20 -23.81 -20.37
CA CYS A 124 4.93 -22.90 -19.52
C CYS A 124 4.27 -21.54 -19.39
N THR A 125 4.54 -20.90 -18.27
CA THR A 125 4.15 -19.51 -17.97
C THR A 125 5.39 -18.79 -17.45
N ASN A 126 5.83 -17.72 -18.11
CA ASN A 126 6.87 -16.87 -17.52
C ASN A 126 6.33 -16.17 -16.27
N LEU A 127 7.20 -15.52 -15.50
CA LEU A 127 6.77 -14.76 -14.33
C LEU A 127 5.67 -13.79 -14.74
N THR A 128 4.50 -13.97 -14.16
CA THR A 128 3.31 -13.19 -14.49
C THR A 128 2.72 -12.66 -13.20
N LEU A 129 2.50 -11.34 -13.18
CA LEU A 129 1.90 -10.64 -12.05
C LEU A 129 0.50 -10.19 -12.43
N THR A 130 -0.44 -10.42 -11.53
CA THR A 130 -1.83 -9.97 -11.69
C THR A 130 -2.24 -9.20 -10.45
N LEU A 131 -2.61 -7.93 -10.63
CA LEU A 131 -3.17 -7.09 -9.57
C LEU A 131 -4.70 -7.25 -9.58
N TYR A 132 -5.23 -7.62 -8.44
CA TYR A 132 -6.66 -7.74 -8.18
C TYR A 132 -7.16 -6.63 -7.28
N LYS A 133 -8.38 -6.20 -7.55
CA LYS A 133 -9.24 -5.41 -6.67
C LYS A 133 -10.40 -6.28 -6.18
N GLY A 134 -10.25 -6.83 -4.97
CA GLY A 134 -11.12 -7.91 -4.52
C GLY A 134 -11.01 -9.12 -5.46
N ASN A 135 -12.08 -9.40 -6.23
CA ASN A 135 -12.11 -10.48 -7.22
C ASN A 135 -11.96 -9.99 -8.68
N LEU A 136 -11.81 -8.68 -8.90
CA LEU A 136 -11.67 -8.10 -10.23
C LEU A 136 -10.18 -8.02 -10.60
N GLU A 137 -9.78 -8.67 -11.70
CA GLU A 137 -8.48 -8.42 -12.32
C GLU A 137 -8.48 -7.01 -12.89
N VAL A 138 -7.61 -6.15 -12.36
CA VAL A 138 -7.50 -4.75 -12.82
C VAL A 138 -6.26 -4.53 -13.68
N ALA A 139 -5.21 -5.32 -13.49
CA ALA A 139 -4.03 -5.30 -14.34
C ALA A 139 -3.34 -6.68 -14.34
N LYS A 140 -2.73 -7.03 -15.47
CA LYS A 140 -1.93 -8.26 -15.63
C LYS A 140 -0.74 -7.98 -16.55
N GLN A 141 0.44 -8.46 -16.17
CA GLN A 141 1.64 -8.35 -17.00
C GLN A 141 2.53 -9.58 -16.85
N GLU A 142 3.04 -10.05 -17.99
CA GLU A 142 4.07 -11.09 -18.08
C GLU A 142 5.46 -10.43 -18.19
N PHE A 143 6.45 -11.00 -17.52
CA PHE A 143 7.84 -10.53 -17.45
C PHE A 143 8.78 -11.57 -18.08
N PRO A 144 8.83 -11.68 -19.41
CA PRO A 144 9.66 -12.68 -20.10
C PRO A 144 11.17 -12.39 -20.00
N ALA A 145 11.54 -11.19 -19.54
CA ALA A 145 12.94 -10.79 -19.35
C ALA A 145 13.55 -11.30 -18.04
N VAL A 146 12.74 -11.81 -17.10
CA VAL A 146 13.24 -12.41 -15.86
C VAL A 146 13.91 -13.74 -16.20
N GLY A 147 15.20 -13.85 -15.83
CA GLY A 147 16.02 -15.03 -16.08
C GLY A 147 15.67 -16.23 -15.22
N ASN A 148 16.19 -17.40 -15.60
CA ASN A 148 16.10 -18.67 -14.86
C ASN A 148 17.49 -19.18 -14.42
N ASP A 149 18.47 -18.29 -14.30
CA ASP A 149 19.90 -18.59 -14.16
C ASP A 149 20.43 -18.35 -12.74
N TRP A 150 19.53 -18.40 -11.75
CA TRP A 150 19.82 -18.24 -10.33
C TRP A 150 20.32 -16.82 -9.93
N GLN A 151 20.06 -15.82 -10.76
CA GLN A 151 20.32 -14.42 -10.44
C GLN A 151 19.15 -13.78 -9.69
N ASP A 152 19.47 -12.79 -8.86
CA ASP A 152 18.49 -11.91 -8.23
C ASP A 152 17.97 -10.90 -9.25
N GLU A 153 16.67 -10.92 -9.48
CA GLU A 153 16.00 -10.07 -10.47
C GLU A 153 15.01 -9.15 -9.78
N GLN A 154 15.19 -7.84 -9.96
CA GLN A 154 14.25 -6.82 -9.49
C GLN A 154 13.24 -6.55 -10.59
N VAL A 155 12.00 -6.96 -10.36
CA VAL A 155 10.89 -6.64 -11.24
C VAL A 155 10.30 -5.31 -10.80
N ARG A 156 10.09 -4.42 -11.78
CA ARG A 156 9.42 -3.14 -11.61
C ARG A 156 8.24 -3.06 -12.57
N TRP A 157 7.04 -2.89 -12.02
CA TRP A 157 5.80 -2.83 -12.77
C TRP A 157 5.05 -1.52 -12.50
N GLU A 158 4.88 -0.73 -13.54
CA GLU A 158 4.15 0.54 -13.48
C GLU A 158 2.76 0.37 -14.10
N ILE A 159 1.73 0.62 -13.30
CA ILE A 159 0.33 0.49 -13.70
C ILE A 159 -0.31 1.88 -13.63
N PRO A 160 -0.66 2.50 -14.77
CA PRO A 160 -1.39 3.77 -14.74
C PRO A 160 -2.75 3.54 -14.08
N VAL A 161 -3.14 4.44 -13.17
CA VAL A 161 -4.45 4.37 -12.52
C VAL A 161 -5.53 4.66 -13.56
N ASP A 162 -6.51 3.77 -13.68
CA ASP A 162 -7.69 3.98 -14.52
C ASP A 162 -8.96 4.16 -13.66
N GLY A 163 -10.10 4.44 -14.31
CA GLY A 163 -11.38 4.67 -13.63
C GLY A 163 -11.88 3.52 -12.75
N ASN A 164 -11.39 2.29 -12.93
CA ASN A 164 -11.76 1.15 -12.10
C ASN A 164 -10.86 0.98 -10.87
N MET A 165 -9.72 1.71 -10.81
CA MET A 165 -8.72 1.64 -9.74
C MET A 165 -8.73 2.88 -8.81
N THR A 166 -9.51 3.93 -9.08
CA THR A 166 -9.48 5.18 -8.29
C THR A 166 -9.96 5.04 -6.85
N THR A 167 -10.72 3.98 -6.52
CA THR A 167 -11.27 3.77 -5.18
C THR A 167 -11.16 2.31 -4.79
N TRP A 168 -10.71 2.02 -3.58
CA TRP A 168 -10.59 0.66 -3.03
C TRP A 168 -11.39 0.60 -1.74
N ASN A 169 -12.56 -0.02 -1.83
CA ASN A 169 -13.50 -0.08 -0.71
C ASN A 169 -13.01 -1.00 0.40
N LYS A 170 -13.32 -0.62 1.64
CA LYS A 170 -13.08 -1.44 2.82
C LYS A 170 -13.66 -2.85 2.68
N SER A 171 -12.86 -3.85 3.07
CA SER A 171 -13.24 -5.25 3.31
C SER A 171 -13.73 -6.08 2.11
N GLN A 172 -13.84 -5.53 0.90
CA GLN A 172 -14.28 -6.30 -0.28
C GLN A 172 -13.49 -6.03 -1.56
N GLN A 173 -12.78 -4.91 -1.61
CA GLN A 173 -12.06 -4.47 -2.81
C GLN A 173 -10.64 -4.08 -2.46
N GLU A 174 -10.00 -4.81 -1.56
CA GLU A 174 -8.61 -4.63 -1.19
C GLU A 174 -7.66 -5.17 -2.27
N PRO A 175 -6.44 -4.62 -2.37
CA PRO A 175 -5.43 -5.10 -3.29
C PRO A 175 -4.95 -6.50 -2.93
N ALA A 176 -4.84 -7.31 -3.97
CA ALA A 176 -4.19 -8.60 -3.90
C ALA A 176 -3.28 -8.77 -5.12
N LEU A 177 -2.05 -9.23 -4.89
CA LEU A 177 -1.09 -9.51 -5.96
C LEU A 177 -1.00 -11.03 -6.13
N GLN A 178 -1.37 -11.53 -7.31
CA GLN A 178 -1.10 -12.91 -7.69
C GLN A 178 0.22 -12.99 -8.44
N VAL A 179 1.01 -14.00 -8.09
CA VAL A 179 2.26 -14.35 -8.75
C VAL A 179 2.08 -15.73 -9.38
N GLU A 180 2.36 -15.82 -10.67
CA GLU A 180 2.29 -17.07 -11.44
C GLU A 180 3.63 -17.32 -12.14
N TYR A 181 4.09 -18.57 -12.10
CA TYR A 181 5.28 -19.02 -12.81
C TYR A 181 5.21 -20.53 -13.05
N SER A 182 5.55 -21.01 -14.24
CA SER A 182 5.56 -22.43 -14.55
C SER A 182 6.62 -22.78 -15.60
N LYS A 183 7.66 -23.50 -15.19
CA LYS A 183 8.74 -24.04 -16.04
C LYS A 183 9.26 -25.37 -15.47
N PRO A 184 9.91 -26.22 -16.28
CA PRO A 184 10.50 -27.45 -15.76
C PRO A 184 11.79 -27.21 -14.96
N GLY A 185 12.09 -28.10 -14.01
CA GLY A 185 13.39 -28.19 -13.37
C GLY A 185 14.50 -28.49 -14.37
N VAL A 186 15.72 -28.03 -14.06
CA VAL A 186 16.89 -28.17 -14.94
C VAL A 186 17.11 -29.64 -15.29
N SER A 187 17.19 -29.96 -16.59
CA SER A 187 17.53 -31.29 -17.06
C SER A 187 18.67 -31.22 -18.08
N ASP A 188 19.85 -31.66 -17.65
CA ASP A 188 21.04 -31.78 -18.50
C ASP A 188 21.72 -33.13 -18.25
N ILE A 189 22.52 -33.61 -19.21
CA ILE A 189 23.30 -34.85 -19.08
C ILE A 189 24.25 -34.84 -17.87
N LEU A 190 24.63 -33.64 -17.42
CA LEU A 190 25.43 -33.44 -16.23
C LEU A 190 24.64 -33.71 -14.93
N CYS A 191 23.30 -33.65 -14.94
CA CYS A 191 22.44 -33.95 -13.78
C CYS A 191 22.47 -35.43 -13.38
N ALA A 192 22.85 -36.32 -14.29
CA ALA A 192 23.06 -37.74 -13.99
C ALA A 192 24.33 -38.03 -13.16
N VAL A 193 25.18 -37.02 -12.93
CA VAL A 193 26.38 -37.14 -12.10
C VAL A 193 26.01 -36.90 -10.62
N PRO A 194 26.30 -37.82 -9.69
CA PRO A 194 25.88 -37.73 -8.27
C PRO A 194 26.36 -36.51 -7.47
N LEU A 195 27.14 -35.61 -8.07
CA LEU A 195 27.71 -34.42 -7.44
C LEU A 195 27.18 -33.11 -8.05
N ASN A 196 26.32 -33.18 -9.07
CA ASN A 196 25.71 -32.00 -9.69
C ASN A 196 24.29 -31.83 -9.15
N ASP A 197 23.99 -30.64 -8.62
CA ASP A 197 22.65 -30.28 -8.17
C ASP A 197 21.89 -29.64 -9.33
N CYS A 198 20.82 -30.30 -9.77
CA CYS A 198 19.90 -29.80 -10.79
C CYS A 198 18.50 -29.57 -10.23
N THR A 199 18.41 -29.39 -8.91
CA THR A 199 17.17 -29.01 -8.24
C THR A 199 16.76 -27.64 -8.76
N GLY A 200 15.57 -27.55 -9.35
CA GLY A 200 15.00 -26.28 -9.73
C GLY A 200 14.47 -25.53 -8.52
N GLU A 201 14.52 -24.21 -8.55
CA GLU A 201 14.18 -23.35 -7.42
C GLU A 201 13.45 -22.09 -7.87
N PHE A 202 12.46 -21.67 -7.09
CA PHE A 202 11.78 -20.38 -7.23
C PHE A 202 11.76 -19.69 -5.88
N TRP A 203 12.29 -18.48 -5.83
CA TRP A 203 12.33 -17.64 -4.63
C TRP A 203 11.55 -16.35 -4.87
N PHE A 204 10.80 -15.91 -3.87
CA PHE A 204 10.14 -14.62 -3.83
C PHE A 204 10.57 -13.87 -2.57
N TYR A 205 11.14 -12.68 -2.74
CA TYR A 205 11.64 -11.86 -1.64
C TYR A 205 10.49 -11.10 -0.95
N TYR A 206 10.54 -11.07 0.38
CA TYR A 206 9.66 -10.29 1.24
C TYR A 206 10.35 -9.00 1.71
N SER A 207 9.60 -8.09 2.32
CA SER A 207 10.10 -6.76 2.68
C SER A 207 11.21 -6.77 3.74
N ASN A 208 11.33 -7.83 4.54
CA ASN A 208 12.43 -8.03 5.49
C ASN A 208 13.67 -8.73 4.92
N ASN A 209 13.79 -8.87 3.59
CA ASN A 209 14.97 -9.50 3.00
C ASN A 209 16.26 -8.69 3.29
N GLU A 210 17.36 -9.41 3.48
CA GLU A 210 18.69 -8.82 3.69
C GLU A 210 19.48 -8.61 2.39
N GLU A 211 18.95 -9.10 1.26
CA GLU A 211 19.57 -9.03 -0.07
C GLU A 211 19.40 -7.65 -0.74
N GLY A 212 18.65 -6.73 -0.11
CA GLY A 212 18.43 -5.38 -0.61
C GLY A 212 17.45 -5.28 -1.77
N MET A 213 16.62 -6.32 -1.97
CA MET A 213 15.54 -6.32 -2.95
C MET A 213 14.36 -5.49 -2.46
N THR A 214 13.75 -4.72 -3.36
CA THR A 214 12.51 -4.01 -3.06
C THR A 214 11.32 -4.95 -3.25
N ALA A 215 10.54 -5.11 -2.19
CA ALA A 215 9.33 -5.94 -2.14
C ALA A 215 8.15 -5.12 -1.60
N GLU A 216 7.67 -4.17 -2.38
CA GLU A 216 6.56 -3.30 -2.00
C GLU A 216 5.70 -2.88 -3.20
N ALA A 217 4.51 -2.38 -2.91
CA ALA A 217 3.63 -1.72 -3.87
C ALA A 217 3.32 -0.31 -3.38
N ASN A 218 3.72 0.70 -4.13
CA ASN A 218 3.45 2.09 -3.86
C ASN A 218 2.18 2.54 -4.61
N PHE A 219 1.17 2.95 -3.84
CA PHE A 219 -0.10 3.44 -4.38
C PHE A 219 -0.12 4.97 -4.37
N PRO A 220 -0.59 5.65 -5.44
CA PRO A 220 -0.69 7.11 -5.47
C PRO A 220 -1.91 7.59 -4.65
N VAL A 221 -1.85 7.39 -3.34
CA VAL A 221 -2.95 7.65 -2.40
C VAL A 221 -3.15 9.17 -2.27
N VAL A 222 -4.40 9.60 -2.37
CA VAL A 222 -4.81 11.01 -2.25
C VAL A 222 -5.97 11.14 -1.28
N ASN A 223 -6.27 12.36 -0.86
CA ASN A 223 -7.47 12.63 -0.07
C ASN A 223 -8.72 12.38 -0.91
N GLN A 224 -9.83 11.99 -0.26
CA GLN A 224 -11.10 11.73 -0.94
C GLN A 224 -11.56 12.91 -1.81
N SER A 225 -11.39 14.15 -1.34
CA SER A 225 -11.76 15.35 -2.09
C SER A 225 -10.98 15.51 -3.39
N GLU A 226 -9.71 15.12 -3.40
CA GLU A 226 -8.82 15.23 -4.56
C GLU A 226 -9.11 14.12 -5.59
N ALA A 227 -9.58 12.96 -5.14
CA ALA A 227 -9.99 11.87 -6.03
C ALA A 227 -11.35 12.12 -6.72
N ILE A 228 -12.26 12.86 -6.07
CA ILE A 228 -13.60 13.18 -6.61
C ILE A 228 -13.56 14.39 -7.55
N ASP A 229 -12.53 15.23 -7.44
CA ASP A 229 -12.41 16.49 -8.16
C ASP A 229 -11.08 16.61 -8.93
N PRO A 230 -10.95 15.92 -10.07
CA PRO A 230 -9.75 16.02 -10.89
C PRO A 230 -9.61 17.36 -11.64
N ASP A 231 -10.56 18.30 -11.51
CA ASP A 231 -10.64 19.53 -12.33
C ASP A 231 -10.63 20.86 -11.52
N ASN A 232 -10.79 20.84 -10.19
CA ASN A 232 -10.62 22.06 -9.36
C ASN A 232 -9.14 22.35 -9.00
N GLY A 233 -8.27 22.24 -10.02
CA GLY A 233 -6.85 22.58 -9.96
C GLY A 233 -6.51 23.99 -10.46
N ASP A 234 -7.50 24.82 -10.78
CA ASP A 234 -7.28 26.22 -11.15
C ASP A 234 -8.20 27.13 -10.32
N VAL A 235 -7.70 27.60 -9.17
CA VAL A 235 -8.21 28.85 -8.60
C VAL A 235 -7.54 29.99 -9.37
N GLY A 236 -7.91 30.09 -10.65
CA GLY A 236 -7.81 31.32 -11.40
C GLY A 236 -8.85 32.29 -10.83
N GLU A 237 -8.37 33.42 -10.32
CA GLU A 237 -9.20 34.55 -9.96
C GLU A 237 -9.99 35.01 -11.21
N GLU A 238 -11.26 34.65 -11.31
CA GLU A 238 -12.20 35.35 -12.20
C GLU A 238 -13.38 35.87 -11.38
N GLU A 239 -13.25 37.14 -10.98
CA GLU A 239 -14.39 38.04 -10.84
C GLU A 239 -15.13 38.13 -12.18
N ASP A 240 -16.29 37.50 -12.33
CA ASP A 240 -17.47 38.16 -12.91
C ASP A 240 -18.74 37.33 -12.69
N GLY A 241 -19.85 38.03 -12.45
CA GLY A 241 -21.11 37.48 -11.97
C GLY A 241 -21.80 36.48 -12.91
N GLY A 242 -22.19 35.34 -12.36
CA GLY A 242 -23.07 34.39 -13.03
C GLY A 242 -23.60 33.33 -12.08
N VAL A 243 -24.83 33.52 -11.60
CA VAL A 243 -25.61 32.51 -10.87
C VAL A 243 -25.80 31.25 -11.72
N ALA A 244 -25.28 30.10 -11.25
CA ALA A 244 -25.98 28.81 -11.11
C ALA A 244 -25.00 27.63 -11.05
N GLY A 245 -24.91 26.99 -9.87
CA GLY A 245 -24.22 25.72 -9.71
C GLY A 245 -24.46 25.16 -8.32
N ALA A 246 -25.60 24.52 -8.14
CA ALA A 246 -26.06 23.98 -6.86
C ALA A 246 -25.12 22.88 -6.34
N LEU A 247 -24.43 23.14 -5.22
CA LEU A 247 -23.83 22.10 -4.39
C LEU A 247 -24.93 21.34 -3.64
N PRO A 248 -24.99 20.00 -3.71
CA PRO A 248 -25.97 19.23 -2.98
C PRO A 248 -25.48 19.02 -1.54
N GLY A 249 -25.90 19.90 -0.64
CA GLY A 249 -25.79 19.65 0.81
C GLY A 249 -25.31 20.84 1.62
N PHE A 250 -26.27 21.54 2.23
CA PHE A 250 -26.14 22.50 3.34
C PHE A 250 -25.76 23.96 3.03
N GLY A 251 -26.69 24.87 3.37
CA GLY A 251 -26.47 26.32 3.54
C GLY A 251 -26.80 27.14 2.28
N LEU A 252 -27.57 28.23 2.29
CA LEU A 252 -28.00 29.16 3.31
C LEU A 252 -29.33 29.79 2.86
N LEU A 253 -30.33 29.85 3.74
CA LEU A 253 -31.42 30.83 3.64
C LEU A 253 -30.83 32.21 4.00
N ALA A 254 -30.42 32.99 3.00
CA ALA A 254 -30.07 34.39 3.18
C ALA A 254 -31.23 35.27 2.66
N GLY A 255 -32.00 35.80 3.61
CA GLY A 255 -33.14 36.67 3.34
C GLY A 255 -32.71 38.02 2.79
N LEU A 256 -33.42 38.49 1.77
CA LEU A 256 -33.41 39.88 1.33
C LEU A 256 -34.74 40.51 1.71
N GLY A 257 -34.81 40.99 2.94
CA GLY A 257 -35.83 41.92 3.39
C GLY A 257 -35.18 43.28 3.66
N SER A 258 -35.38 44.24 2.77
CA SER A 258 -35.44 45.68 3.11
C SER A 258 -35.69 46.53 1.86
N LEU A 259 -36.91 47.04 1.71
CA LEU A 259 -37.15 48.28 0.99
C LEU A 259 -37.78 49.25 1.98
N ALA A 260 -37.12 50.41 2.13
CA ALA A 260 -37.27 51.37 3.20
C ALA A 260 -38.55 52.23 3.07
N PHE A 261 -39.15 52.55 4.23
CA PHE A 261 -40.20 53.55 4.37
C PHE A 261 -39.59 54.96 4.39
N ALA A 262 -40.13 55.87 3.56
CA ALA A 262 -39.88 57.30 3.66
C ALA A 262 -40.95 57.98 4.55
N ALA A 263 -40.50 58.84 5.44
CA ALA A 263 -41.25 59.43 6.55
C ALA A 263 -41.98 60.74 6.21
N VAL A 264 -43.21 60.84 6.72
CA VAL A 264 -43.88 61.93 7.48
C VAL A 264 -43.66 63.41 7.06
N ALA A 265 -44.78 64.11 6.84
CA ALA A 265 -44.99 65.46 7.38
C ALA A 265 -46.45 65.64 7.86
N ALA A 266 -46.57 66.22 9.07
CA ALA A 266 -47.74 66.26 9.93
C ALA A 266 -48.88 67.20 9.46
N ARG A 267 -50.12 66.83 9.79
CA ARG A 267 -51.19 67.81 10.07
C ARG A 267 -51.52 67.73 11.56
N LYS A 268 -51.31 68.83 12.27
CA LYS A 268 -51.94 69.15 13.55
C LYS A 268 -52.58 70.52 13.39
N GLU A 269 -53.90 70.56 13.36
CA GLU A 269 -54.64 71.61 14.03
C GLU A 269 -55.85 70.94 14.69
N ALA A 270 -55.95 71.14 15.99
CA ALA A 270 -57.06 70.78 16.84
C ALA A 270 -57.45 72.05 17.56
N THR A 271 -58.71 72.48 17.44
CA THR A 271 -59.42 73.19 18.51
C THR A 271 -60.92 73.16 18.22
N GLU A 272 -61.66 73.05 19.32
CA GLU A 272 -63.12 73.06 19.55
C GLU A 272 -64.03 73.74 18.51
#